data_AF-A0A2D4Q0L2-F1
#
_entry.id   AF-A0A2D4Q0L2-F1
#
_cell.length_a   1.000
_cell.length_b   1.000
_cell.length_c   1.000
_cell.angle_alpha   90.00
_cell.angle_beta   90.00
_cell.angle_gamma   90.00
#
_symmetry.space_group_name_H-M   'P 1'
#
loop_
_entity.id
_entity.type
_entity.pdbx_description
1 polymer ?
#
loop_
_entity_poly.entity_id
_entity_poly.type
_entity_poly.pdbx_seq_one_letter_code
_entity_poly.pdbx_strand_id
1 'polypeptide(L)'
;NALVDQFVFEALVVYLESLALTHGDEKSLGTIQQCCDAIDHLKRIIKYKASTLNQKSTRRLPRGFPSRSICLEDVVMWLLRRCGQPQTECRHKVMELLFEFVPLLLGNPSPSSWLGDVLQKEGIYFL
;
A
#
# COMPACT_ATOMS: atom_id res chain seq x y z
N ASN A 1 -17.84 -8.86 3.09
CA ASN A 1 -16.93 -9.17 1.96
C ASN A 1 -16.99 -8.12 0.84
N ALA A 2 -18.16 -7.78 0.29
CA ALA A 2 -18.25 -6.80 -0.81
C ALA A 2 -17.68 -5.41 -0.47
N LEU A 3 -17.96 -4.86 0.72
CA LEU A 3 -17.41 -3.56 1.13
C LEU A 3 -15.87 -3.58 1.25
N VAL A 4 -15.31 -4.66 1.76
CA VAL A 4 -13.85 -4.82 1.86
C VAL A 4 -13.25 -4.87 0.46
N ASP A 5 -13.79 -5.69 -0.43
CA ASP A 5 -13.29 -5.76 -1.82
C ASP A 5 -13.37 -4.40 -2.52
N GLN A 6 -14.45 -3.65 -2.30
CA GLN A 6 -14.67 -2.38 -2.98
C GLN A 6 -13.80 -1.24 -2.47
N PHE A 7 -13.56 -1.13 -1.16
CA PHE A 7 -13.04 0.09 -0.53
C PHE A 7 -11.69 -0.07 0.16
N VAL A 8 -11.20 -1.29 0.43
CA VAL A 8 -10.03 -1.46 1.31
C VAL A 8 -8.77 -0.78 0.76
N PHE A 9 -8.57 -0.78 -0.56
CA PHE A 9 -7.44 -0.11 -1.18
C PHE A 9 -7.55 1.41 -1.12
N GLU A 10 -8.74 1.96 -1.33
CA GLU A 10 -8.96 3.41 -1.20
C GLU A 10 -8.73 3.85 0.25
N ALA A 11 -9.32 3.13 1.21
CA ALA A 11 -9.14 3.42 2.62
C ALA A 11 -7.67 3.40 3.02
N LEU A 12 -6.91 2.38 2.59
CA LEU A 12 -5.48 2.30 2.88
C LEU A 12 -4.71 3.52 2.37
N VAL A 13 -4.95 3.91 1.12
CA VAL A 13 -4.28 5.06 0.51
C VAL A 13 -4.65 6.35 1.23
N VAL A 14 -5.93 6.55 1.56
CA VAL A 14 -6.40 7.72 2.30
C VAL A 14 -5.75 7.82 3.68
N TYR A 15 -5.65 6.71 4.41
CA TYR A 15 -5.00 6.73 5.74
C TYR A 15 -3.48 6.89 5.64
N LEU A 16 -2.82 6.38 4.61
CA LEU A 16 -1.40 6.67 4.37
C LEU A 16 -1.17 8.14 4.03
N GLU A 17 -2.01 8.74 3.20
CA GLU A 17 -1.97 10.18 2.94
C GLU A 17 -2.25 11.00 4.21
N SER A 18 -3.20 10.55 5.04
CA SER A 18 -3.49 11.18 6.34
C SER A 18 -2.29 11.11 7.27
N LEU A 19 -1.62 9.95 7.38
CA LEU A 19 -0.38 9.79 8.16
C LEU A 19 0.76 10.68 7.65
N ALA A 20 0.80 10.98 6.34
CA ALA A 20 1.76 11.94 5.80
C ALA A 20 1.40 13.37 6.25
N LEU A 21 0.12 13.73 6.27
CA LEU A 21 -0.33 15.06 6.71
C LEU A 21 -0.06 15.33 8.19
N THR A 22 -0.08 14.30 9.04
CA THR A 22 0.23 14.43 10.48
C THR A 22 1.72 14.67 10.77
N HIS A 23 2.59 14.81 9.76
CA HIS A 23 4.04 14.92 9.97
C HIS A 23 4.45 16.13 10.82
N GLY A 24 3.68 17.22 10.76
CA GLY A 24 3.91 18.43 11.55
C GLY A 24 3.16 18.47 12.89
N ASP A 25 2.34 17.46 13.20
CA ASP A 25 1.53 17.45 14.41
C ASP A 25 2.40 17.23 15.66
N GLU A 26 1.98 17.81 16.78
CA GLU A 26 2.59 17.50 18.06
C GLU A 26 2.33 16.03 18.43
N LYS A 27 3.37 15.33 18.88
CA LYS A 27 3.27 13.91 19.28
C LYS A 27 2.22 13.65 20.36
N SER A 28 1.97 14.63 21.24
CA SER A 28 0.98 14.58 22.32
C SER A 28 -0.46 14.44 21.81
N LEU A 29 -0.76 14.85 20.57
CA LEU A 29 -2.09 14.76 19.98
C LEU A 29 -2.50 13.32 19.64
N GLY A 30 -1.54 12.41 19.47
CA GLY A 30 -1.81 10.99 19.17
C GLY A 30 -2.33 10.72 17.76
N THR A 31 -2.35 11.71 16.86
CA THR A 31 -2.86 11.57 15.48
C THR A 31 -2.06 10.56 14.66
N ILE A 32 -0.73 10.58 14.78
CA ILE A 32 0.18 9.59 14.18
C ILE A 32 -0.19 8.18 14.64
N GLN A 33 -0.39 7.98 15.95
CA GLN A 33 -0.71 6.67 16.51
C GLN A 33 -2.03 6.14 15.96
N GLN A 34 -3.09 6.97 15.95
CA GLN A 34 -4.39 6.57 15.41
C GLN A 34 -4.35 6.24 13.92
N CYS A 35 -3.59 7.01 13.13
CA CYS A 35 -3.40 6.71 11.71
C CYS A 35 -2.65 5.38 11.51
N CYS A 36 -1.58 5.15 12.28
CA CYS A 36 -0.83 3.89 12.26
C CYS A 36 -1.72 2.69 12.63
N ASP A 37 -2.53 2.80 13.67
CA ASP A 37 -3.44 1.73 14.10
C ASP A 37 -4.49 1.42 13.02
N ALA A 38 -5.08 2.45 12.41
CA ALA A 38 -6.00 2.29 11.29
C ALA A 38 -5.35 1.56 10.11
N ILE A 39 -4.12 1.94 9.75
CA ILE A 39 -3.35 1.29 8.69
C ILE A 39 -3.05 -0.17 9.04
N ASP A 40 -2.68 -0.45 10.30
CA ASP A 40 -2.37 -1.81 10.74
C ASP A 40 -3.61 -2.71 10.73
N HIS A 41 -4.78 -2.17 11.04
CA HIS A 41 -6.05 -2.88 10.88
C HIS A 41 -6.36 -3.19 9.41
N LEU A 42 -6.20 -2.22 8.52
CA LEU A 42 -6.37 -2.42 7.07
C LEU A 42 -5.36 -3.43 6.52
N LYS A 43 -4.11 -3.37 6.95
CA LYS A 43 -3.06 -4.35 6.65
C LYS A 43 -3.49 -5.76 7.00
N ARG A 44 -3.99 -5.99 8.22
CA ARG A 44 -4.49 -7.31 8.66
C ARG A 44 -5.63 -7.82 7.78
N ILE A 45 -6.56 -6.95 7.42
CA ILE A 45 -7.68 -7.29 6.51
C ILE A 45 -7.14 -7.68 5.13
N ILE A 46 -6.23 -6.89 4.56
CA ILE A 46 -5.63 -7.14 3.24
C ILE A 46 -4.89 -8.46 3.24
N LYS A 47 -4.07 -8.74 4.27
CA LYS A 47 -3.38 -10.03 4.43
C LYS A 47 -4.35 -11.20 4.43
N TYR A 48 -5.41 -11.09 5.23
CA TYR A 48 -6.43 -12.14 5.32
C TYR A 48 -7.22 -12.34 4.01
N LYS A 49 -7.39 -11.29 3.21
CA LYS A 49 -8.17 -11.30 1.95
C LYS A 49 -7.31 -11.29 0.68
N ALA A 50 -6.01 -11.52 0.80
CA ALA A 50 -5.07 -11.36 -0.31
C ALA A 50 -5.45 -12.17 -1.55
N SER A 51 -5.93 -13.41 -1.40
CA SER A 51 -6.34 -14.26 -2.53
C SER A 51 -7.43 -13.61 -3.39
N THR A 52 -8.43 -12.97 -2.77
CA THR A 52 -9.47 -12.21 -3.47
C THR A 52 -8.93 -10.89 -4.03
N LEU A 53 -8.11 -10.19 -3.25
CA LEU A 53 -7.58 -8.87 -3.61
C LEU A 53 -6.54 -8.91 -4.75
N ASN A 54 -5.93 -10.06 -4.99
CA ASN A 54 -5.07 -10.30 -6.16
C ASN A 54 -5.85 -10.40 -7.48
N GLN A 55 -7.14 -10.73 -7.44
CA GLN A 55 -7.97 -10.80 -8.65
C GLN A 55 -8.32 -9.38 -9.11
N LYS A 56 -8.29 -9.13 -10.42
CA LYS A 56 -8.76 -7.85 -10.97
C LYS A 56 -10.28 -7.75 -10.79
N SER A 57 -10.72 -6.66 -10.18
CA SER A 57 -12.13 -6.36 -9.91
C SER A 57 -12.38 -4.87 -10.11
N THR A 58 -13.63 -4.49 -10.29
CA THR A 58 -14.08 -3.10 -10.45
C THR A 58 -14.20 -2.42 -9.08
N ARG A 59 -13.06 -2.22 -8.42
CA ARG A 59 -12.97 -1.59 -7.09
C ARG A 59 -13.05 -0.07 -7.18
N ARG A 60 -13.34 0.58 -6.06
CA ARG A 60 -13.24 2.04 -5.98
C ARG A 60 -11.78 2.45 -6.14
N LEU A 61 -11.53 3.41 -7.02
CA LEU A 61 -10.19 3.81 -7.40
C LEU A 61 -9.59 4.74 -6.34
N PRO A 62 -8.45 4.38 -5.71
CA PRO A 62 -7.74 5.30 -4.83
C PRO A 62 -7.16 6.48 -5.61
N ARG A 63 -6.96 7.60 -4.93
CA ARG A 63 -6.33 8.78 -5.53
C ARG A 63 -4.91 8.45 -6.02
N GLY A 64 -4.57 8.89 -7.23
CA GLY A 64 -3.25 8.67 -7.83
C GLY A 64 -3.07 7.30 -8.52
N PHE A 65 -4.12 6.48 -8.62
CA PHE A 65 -4.10 5.24 -9.41
C PHE A 65 -4.59 5.49 -10.84
N PRO A 66 -4.09 4.73 -11.85
CA PRO A 66 -4.59 4.82 -13.22
C PRO A 66 -6.05 4.37 -13.31
N SER A 67 -6.85 5.00 -14.19
CA SER A 67 -8.29 4.71 -14.37
C SER A 67 -8.56 3.34 -15.02
N ARG A 68 -8.36 2.27 -14.26
CA ARG A 68 -8.56 0.87 -14.67
C ARG A 68 -8.96 -0.02 -13.48
N SER A 69 -9.29 -1.29 -13.74
CA SER A 69 -9.40 -2.31 -12.70
C SER A 69 -8.08 -2.45 -11.95
N ILE A 70 -8.13 -2.45 -10.62
CA ILE A 70 -6.95 -2.54 -9.75
C ILE A 70 -6.92 -3.87 -8.99
N CYS A 71 -5.74 -4.37 -8.66
CA CYS A 71 -5.51 -5.50 -7.76
C CYS A 71 -4.39 -5.19 -6.74
N LEU A 72 -4.04 -6.15 -5.89
CA LEU A 72 -3.00 -5.99 -4.87
C LEU A 72 -1.64 -5.60 -5.47
N GLU A 73 -1.29 -6.10 -6.65
CA GLU A 73 -0.04 -5.74 -7.35
C GLU A 73 0.04 -4.24 -7.66
N ASP A 74 -1.09 -3.62 -8.07
CA ASP A 74 -1.14 -2.18 -8.30
C ASP A 74 -0.87 -1.39 -7.01
N VAL A 75 -1.34 -1.89 -5.87
CA VAL A 75 -1.10 -1.28 -4.56
C VAL A 75 0.36 -1.43 -4.14
N VAL A 76 0.96 -2.60 -4.35
CA VAL A 76 2.40 -2.83 -4.09
C VAL A 76 3.26 -1.88 -4.94
N MET A 77 2.95 -1.74 -6.23
CA MET A 77 3.64 -0.78 -7.11
C MET A 77 3.46 0.67 -6.66
N TRP A 78 2.27 1.03 -6.17
CA TRP A 78 2.04 2.36 -5.60
C TRP A 78 2.86 2.59 -4.32
N LEU A 79 2.93 1.60 -3.43
CA LEU A 79 3.77 1.66 -2.21
C LEU A 79 5.24 1.87 -2.56
N LEU A 80 5.78 1.12 -3.53
CA LEU A 80 7.16 1.26 -3.98
C LEU A 80 7.49 2.71 -4.40
N ARG A 81 6.61 3.33 -5.18
CA ARG A 81 6.76 4.74 -5.63
C ARG A 81 6.69 5.76 -4.47
N ARG A 82 6.14 5.37 -3.32
CA ARG A 82 5.99 6.23 -2.14
C ARG A 82 7.08 6.03 -1.10
N CYS A 83 7.95 5.03 -1.24
CA CYS A 83 9.06 4.77 -0.31
C CYS A 83 10.06 5.93 -0.19
N GLY A 84 10.13 6.84 -1.18
CA GLY A 84 11.01 8.02 -1.16
C GLY A 84 10.42 9.28 -0.51
N GLN A 85 9.21 9.24 0.04
CA GLN A 85 8.54 10.45 0.53
C GLN A 85 9.22 11.06 1.78
N PRO A 86 9.18 12.40 1.95
CA PRO A 86 9.90 13.08 3.03
C PRO A 86 9.31 12.81 4.43
N GLN A 87 8.01 12.53 4.53
CA GLN A 87 7.32 12.32 5.80
C GLN A 87 7.75 10.99 6.45
N THR A 88 8.53 11.07 7.52
CA THR A 88 9.22 9.91 8.13
C THR A 88 8.29 8.79 8.56
N GLU A 89 7.24 9.08 9.33
CA GLU A 89 6.31 8.04 9.82
C GLU A 89 5.57 7.35 8.66
N CYS A 90 5.11 8.13 7.69
CA CYS A 90 4.46 7.58 6.50
C CYS A 90 5.46 6.76 5.67
N ARG A 91 6.70 7.21 5.50
CA ARG A 91 7.76 6.45 4.80
C ARG A 91 8.03 5.11 5.47
N HIS A 92 8.19 5.07 6.80
CA HIS A 92 8.37 3.82 7.54
C HIS A 92 7.20 2.87 7.33
N LYS A 93 5.96 3.36 7.44
CA LYS A 93 4.76 2.53 7.29
C LYS A 93 4.59 2.03 5.85
N VAL A 94 4.89 2.85 4.84
CA VAL A 94 4.89 2.43 3.43
C VAL A 94 5.91 1.32 3.19
N MET A 95 7.13 1.45 3.69
CA MET A 95 8.16 0.40 3.57
C MET A 95 7.74 -0.89 4.25
N GLU A 96 7.19 -0.82 5.48
CA GLU A 96 6.65 -1.97 6.19
C GLU A 96 5.59 -2.72 5.35
N LEU A 97 4.59 -1.98 4.84
CA LEU A 97 3.53 -2.56 4.01
C LEU A 97 4.06 -3.18 2.72
N LEU A 98 5.05 -2.54 2.07
CA LEU A 98 5.67 -3.08 0.87
C LEU A 98 6.24 -4.48 1.14
N PHE A 99 7.06 -4.62 2.18
CA PHE A 99 7.67 -5.91 2.54
C PHE A 99 6.64 -6.95 3.00
N GLU A 100 5.56 -6.53 3.64
CA GLU A 100 4.49 -7.44 4.06
C GLU A 100 3.55 -7.86 2.92
N PHE A 101 3.39 -7.04 1.87
CA PHE A 101 2.45 -7.29 0.78
C PHE A 101 3.06 -8.00 -0.42
N VAL A 102 4.36 -7.81 -0.71
CA VAL A 102 5.02 -8.53 -1.82
C VAL A 102 4.86 -10.05 -1.73
N PRO A 103 5.08 -10.70 -0.56
CA PRO A 103 4.92 -12.16 -0.43
C PRO A 103 3.47 -12.65 -0.59
N LEU A 104 2.49 -11.73 -0.63
CA LEU A 104 1.07 -12.06 -0.82
C LEU A 104 0.65 -12.03 -2.29
N LEU A 105 1.52 -11.55 -3.18
CA LEU A 105 1.25 -11.52 -4.62
C LEU A 105 1.18 -12.94 -5.18
N LEU A 106 0.56 -13.08 -6.35
CA LEU A 106 0.51 -14.35 -7.06
C LEU A 106 1.94 -14.88 -7.29
N GLY A 107 2.16 -16.17 -6.99
CA GLY A 107 3.49 -16.78 -7.03
C GLY A 107 4.31 -16.61 -5.75
N ASN A 108 3.83 -15.85 -4.77
CA ASN A 108 4.47 -15.60 -3.47
C ASN A 108 5.97 -15.23 -3.57
N PRO A 109 6.33 -14.22 -4.39
CA PRO A 109 7.72 -13.88 -4.62
C PRO A 109 8.37 -13.31 -3.34
N SER A 110 9.69 -13.48 -3.22
CA SER A 110 10.45 -12.69 -2.26
C SER A 110 10.53 -11.22 -2.72
N PRO A 111 10.70 -10.24 -1.81
CA PRO A 111 10.88 -8.83 -2.18
C PRO A 111 12.02 -8.60 -3.18
N SER A 112 13.13 -9.33 -3.05
CA SER A 112 14.27 -9.21 -3.96
C SER A 112 13.96 -9.75 -5.36
N SER A 113 13.30 -10.91 -5.46
CA SER A 113 12.91 -11.49 -6.76
C SER A 113 11.92 -10.58 -7.46
N TRP A 114 10.88 -10.14 -6.74
CA TRP A 114 9.86 -9.26 -7.29
C TRP A 114 10.44 -7.93 -7.79
N LEU A 115 11.33 -7.30 -7.01
CA LEU A 115 11.97 -6.06 -7.44
C LEU A 115 12.88 -6.28 -8.67
N GLY A 116 13.56 -7.43 -8.73
CA GLY A 116 14.33 -7.83 -9.91
C GLY A 116 13.47 -7.88 -11.17
N ASP A 117 12.29 -8.51 -11.09
CA ASP A 117 11.34 -8.61 -12.21
C ASP A 117 10.79 -7.24 -12.62
N VAL A 118 10.47 -6.38 -11.63
CA VAL A 118 10.04 -4.99 -11.88
C VAL A 118 11.13 -4.21 -12.63
N LEU A 119 12.40 -4.34 -12.23
CA LEU A 119 13.51 -3.64 -12.87
C LEU A 119 13.81 -4.14 -14.29
N GLN A 120 13.65 -5.44 -14.54
CA GLN A 120 13.77 -5.99 -15.89
C GLN A 120 12.70 -5.39 -16.82
N LYS A 121 11.51 -5.11 -16.29
CA LYS A 121 10.38 -4.60 -17.05
C LYS A 121 10.40 -3.08 -17.23
N GLU A 122 10.64 -2.32 -16.16
CA GLU A 122 10.54 -0.86 -16.14
C GLU A 122 11.90 -0.16 -16.38
N GLY A 123 13.01 -0.89 -16.23
CA GLY A 123 14.38 -0.37 -16.36
C GLY A 123 14.92 0.27 -15.08
N ILE A 124 16.24 0.52 -15.05
CA ILE A 124 16.93 1.00 -13.84
C ILE A 124 16.54 2.42 -13.40
N TYR A 125 16.19 3.29 -14.36
CA TYR A 125 15.79 4.67 -14.09
C TYR A 125 14.44 4.81 -13.40
N PHE A 126 13.73 3.69 -13.19
CA PHE A 126 12.50 3.65 -12.42
C PHE A 126 12.73 3.85 -10.90
N LEU A 127 13.90 3.47 -10.39
CA LEU A 127 14.32 3.69 -8.99
C LEU A 127 15.06 5.02 -8.83
#